data_AF-A0A9W7YN78-F1
#
_entry.id   AF-A0A9W7YN78-F1
#
_cell.length_a   1.000
_cell.length_b   1.000
_cell.length_c   1.000
_cell.angle_alpha   90.00
_cell.angle_beta   90.00
_cell.angle_gamma   90.00
#
_symmetry.space_group_name_H-M   'P 1'
#
loop_
_entity.id
_entity.type
_entity.pdbx_description
1 polymer ?
#
loop_
_entity_poly.entity_id
_entity_poly.type
_entity_poly.pdbx_seq_one_letter_code
_entity_poly.pdbx_strand_id
1 'polypeptide(L)' 'NEVHWFEDIGYYHGPLWNCPKGEANKKCWCSEEESIEIKNPAWSCTLNFKDLPAPKL' A
#
# COMPACT_ATOMS: atom_id res chain seq x y z
N ASN A 1 11.58 -13.53 6.62
CA ASN A 1 10.16 -13.39 7.01
C ASN A 1 9.97 -12.34 8.11
N GLU A 2 10.84 -11.34 8.19
CA GLU A 2 10.90 -10.42 9.35
C GLU A 2 10.27 -9.06 9.06
N VAL A 3 9.80 -8.85 7.83
CA VAL A 3 9.18 -7.61 7.36
C VAL A 3 7.78 -7.92 6.86
N HIS A 4 6.81 -7.13 7.30
CA HIS A 4 5.41 -7.25 6.94
C HIS A 4 4.89 -5.93 6.36
N TRP A 5 4.21 -5.99 5.22
CA TRP A 5 3.51 -4.84 4.64
C TRP A 5 2.04 -4.91 5.03
N PHE A 6 1.59 -3.95 5.84
CA PHE A 6 0.20 -3.84 6.28
C PHE A 6 -0.68 -3.30 5.15
N GLU A 7 -1.30 -4.21 4.38
CA GLU A 7 -2.18 -3.87 3.25
C GLU A 7 -3.51 -3.23 3.68
N ASP A 8 -3.88 -3.38 4.95
CA ASP A 8 -5.18 -3.03 5.51
C ASP A 8 -5.17 -1.77 6.40
N ILE A 9 -4.00 -1.16 6.62
CA ILE A 9 -3.87 0.07 7.41
C ILE A 9 -3.81 1.30 6.50
N GLY A 10 -4.85 2.14 6.56
CA GLY A 10 -4.84 3.49 6.00
C GLY A 10 -3.82 4.38 6.72
N TYR A 11 -2.89 4.99 5.98
CA TYR A 11 -1.86 5.86 6.55
C TYR A 11 -1.56 7.06 5.65
N TYR A 12 -1.29 8.21 6.28
CA TYR A 12 -0.91 9.44 5.61
C TYR A 12 0.30 10.07 6.27
N HIS A 13 1.31 10.36 5.45
CA HIS A 13 2.38 11.28 5.79
C HIS A 13 2.70 12.12 4.56
N GLY A 14 2.38 13.42 4.63
CA GLY A 14 2.39 14.29 3.45
C GLY A 14 3.71 14.24 2.66
N PRO A 15 3.65 14.13 1.32
CA PRO A 15 2.44 14.10 0.46
C PRO A 15 1.88 12.70 0.16
N LEU A 16 2.22 11.67 0.93
CA LEU A 16 2.07 10.26 0.55
C LEU A 16 0.98 9.54 1.34
N TRP A 17 0.21 8.71 0.64
CA TRP A 17 -0.85 7.87 1.22
C TRP A 17 -0.56 6.39 1.00
N ASN A 18 -0.94 5.57 1.98
CA ASN A 18 -1.26 4.16 1.79
C ASN A 18 -2.75 3.99 2.10
N CYS A 19 -3.56 3.65 1.09
CA CYS A 19 -4.98 3.40 1.21
C CYS A 19 -5.28 1.92 0.89
N PRO A 20 -5.87 1.16 1.83
CA PRO A 20 -6.27 -0.22 1.62
C PRO A 20 -7.17 -0.38 0.40
N LYS A 21 -7.21 -1.59 -0.18
CA LYS A 21 -7.98 -1.90 -1.40
C LYS A 21 -9.16 -2.83 -1.11
N GLY A 22 -10.19 -2.79 -1.97
CA GLY A 22 -11.36 -3.66 -1.90
C GLY A 22 -12.18 -3.48 -0.63
N GLU A 23 -12.62 -4.58 -0.03
CA GLU A 23 -13.49 -4.56 1.17
C GLU A 23 -12.87 -3.81 2.36
N ALA A 24 -11.54 -3.78 2.49
CA ALA A 24 -10.86 -3.04 3.54
C ALA A 24 -11.04 -1.52 3.36
N ASN A 25 -11.03 -1.03 2.10
CA ASN A 25 -11.19 0.40 1.80
C ASN A 25 -12.56 0.94 2.25
N LYS A 26 -13.61 0.09 2.28
CA LYS A 26 -14.95 0.47 2.75
C LYS A 26 -14.98 0.95 4.21
N LYS A 27 -13.91 0.70 4.99
CA LYS A 27 -13.74 1.16 6.37
C LYS A 27 -12.76 2.34 6.49
N CYS A 28 -12.23 2.82 5.37
CA CYS A 28 -11.24 3.89 5.30
C CYS A 28 -11.86 5.22 4.84
N TRP A 29 -11.16 6.31 5.13
CA TRP A 29 -11.57 7.66 4.70
C TRP A 29 -11.02 8.05 3.33
N CYS A 30 -9.85 7.54 2.94
CA CYS A 30 -9.24 7.83 1.64
C CYS A 30 -9.71 6.86 0.56
N SER A 31 -9.77 7.33 -0.69
CA SER A 31 -10.04 6.47 -1.85
C SER A 31 -8.81 5.63 -2.21
N GLU A 32 -9.02 4.51 -2.88
CA GLU A 32 -7.93 3.62 -3.28
C GLU A 32 -6.92 4.31 -4.21
N GLU A 33 -7.40 5.21 -5.08
CA GLU A 33 -6.58 5.91 -6.08
C GLU A 33 -5.59 6.89 -5.46
N GLU A 34 -5.78 7.27 -4.18
CA GLU A 34 -4.86 8.15 -3.46
C GLU A 34 -3.59 7.43 -3.01
N SER A 35 -3.60 6.10 -2.92
CA SER A 35 -2.41 5.29 -2.60
C SER A 35 -1.25 5.64 -3.52
N ILE A 36 -0.06 5.82 -2.95
CA ILE A 36 1.13 6.32 -3.67
C ILE A 36 1.48 5.47 -4.90
N GLU A 37 1.32 4.15 -4.83
CA GLU A 37 1.63 3.26 -5.95
C GLU A 37 0.64 3.37 -7.11
N ILE A 38 -0.53 3.98 -6.88
CA ILE A 38 -1.51 4.29 -7.93
C ILE A 38 -1.34 5.75 -8.38
N LYS A 39 -1.31 6.68 -7.43
CA LYS A 39 -1.27 8.12 -7.73
C LYS A 39 0.04 8.58 -8.35
N ASN A 40 1.18 8.08 -7.85
CA ASN A 40 2.52 8.46 -8.28
C ASN A 40 3.46 7.23 -8.33
N PRO A 41 3.22 6.28 -9.25
CA PRO A 41 3.95 5.00 -9.28
C PRO A 41 5.47 5.18 -9.41
N ALA A 42 5.93 6.21 -10.12
CA ALA A 42 7.36 6.52 -10.26
C ALA A 42 8.05 6.88 -8.93
N TRP A 43 7.30 7.26 -7.90
CA TRP A 43 7.79 7.65 -6.58
C TRP A 43 7.53 6.57 -5.52
N SER A 44 7.02 5.41 -5.92
CA SER A 44 6.68 4.31 -5.02
C SER A 44 7.50 3.06 -5.32
N CYS A 45 7.89 2.36 -4.27
CA CYS A 45 8.44 1.00 -4.35
C CYS A 45 7.44 -0.07 -3.89
N THR A 46 6.18 0.28 -3.60
CA THR A 46 5.19 -0.67 -3.09
C THR A 46 4.98 -1.84 -4.04
N LEU A 47 4.92 -1.61 -5.36
CA LEU A 47 4.77 -2.68 -6.35
C LEU A 47 6.02 -3.58 -6.40
N ASN A 48 7.22 -2.99 -6.38
CA ASN A 48 8.48 -3.74 -6.30
C ASN A 48 8.53 -4.63 -5.05
N PHE A 49 8.04 -4.14 -3.90
CA PHE A 49 7.94 -4.92 -2.67
C PHE A 49 6.96 -6.10 -2.82
N LYS A 50 5.80 -5.86 -3.44
CA LYS A 50 4.78 -6.90 -3.67
C LYS A 50 5.21 -7.96 -4.69
N ASP A 51 6.09 -7.59 -5.61
CA ASP A 51 6.67 -8.50 -6.61
C ASP A 51 7.86 -9.31 -6.06
N LEU A 52 8.30 -9.06 -4.82
CA LEU A 52 9.33 -9.89 -4.20
C LEU A 52 8.85 -11.34 -4.05
N PRO A 53 9.76 -12.31 -4.21
CA PRO A 53 9.40 -13.71 -4.05
C PRO A 53 8.87 -13.96 -2.64
N ALA A 54 7.86 -14.83 -2.57
CA ALA A 54 7.32 -15.29 -1.29
C ALA A 54 8.47 -15.74 -0.38
N PRO A 55 8.48 -15.35 0.89
CA PRO A 55 9.53 -15.72 1.80
C PRO A 55 9.68 -17.24 1.87
N LYS A 56 10.93 -17.72 1.78
CA LYS A 56 11.21 -19.15 1.95
C LYS A 56 10.89 -19.55 3.39
N LEU A 57 10.03 -20.57 3.53
CA LEU A 57 9.67 -21.20 4.80
C LEU A 57 10.86 -21.96 5.39
#